data_AF-R7L5K7-F1
#
_entry.id   AF-R7L5K7-F1
#
_cell.length_a   1.000
_cell.length_b   1.000
_cell.length_c   1.000
_cell.angle_alpha   90.00
_cell.angle_beta   90.00
_cell.angle_gamma   90.00
#
_symmetry.space_group_name_H-M   'P 1'
#
loop_
_entity.id
_entity.type
_entity.pdbx_description
1 polymer ?
#
loop_
_entity_poly.entity_id
_entity_poly.type
_entity_poly.pdbx_seq_one_letter_code
_entity_poly.pdbx_strand_id
1 'polypeptide(L)'
;MGFNNLYYSGGTYMLGVDYDGGNDMLKFYGGVYKGEGWIDGVSKFYIEVSGTKDNLVDNWAHIFEWDNTSNETDFEASDFYSEDFNEYSAIFKIEDDGLWMMYTEVPEPAAFAAIFGALALALAAAKRRK
;
A
#
# COMPACT_ATOMS: atom_id res chain seq x y z
N MET A 1 -18.26 -21.97 -2.46
CA MET A 1 -17.53 -21.70 -3.71
C MET A 1 -16.95 -20.30 -3.56
N GLY A 2 -15.64 -20.15 -3.67
CA GLY A 2 -14.96 -18.86 -3.62
C GLY A 2 -14.17 -18.63 -4.91
N PHE A 3 -13.46 -17.50 -4.99
CA PHE A 3 -12.67 -17.18 -6.16
C PHE A 3 -11.44 -18.08 -6.23
N ASN A 4 -11.10 -18.56 -7.43
CA ASN A 4 -9.87 -19.33 -7.61
C ASN A 4 -8.72 -18.37 -7.90
N ASN A 5 -8.68 -17.80 -9.10
CA ASN A 5 -7.71 -16.78 -9.49
C ASN A 5 -8.41 -15.47 -9.84
N LEU A 6 -7.72 -14.35 -9.60
CA LEU A 6 -8.04 -13.05 -10.21
C LEU A 6 -7.00 -12.74 -11.29
N TYR A 7 -7.46 -12.38 -12.49
CA TYR A 7 -6.60 -11.81 -13.54
C TYR A 7 -7.04 -10.37 -13.79
N TYR A 8 -6.28 -9.41 -13.27
CA TYR A 8 -6.66 -7.99 -13.30
C TYR A 8 -6.15 -7.31 -14.56
N SER A 9 -7.06 -6.94 -15.46
CA SER A 9 -6.76 -6.18 -16.69
C SER A 9 -7.17 -4.70 -16.61
N GLY A 10 -7.75 -4.26 -15.48
CA GLY A 10 -8.18 -2.88 -15.25
C GLY A 10 -9.45 -2.77 -14.40
N GLY A 11 -9.79 -1.54 -14.00
CA GLY A 11 -10.96 -1.24 -13.16
C GLY A 11 -10.57 -0.69 -11.79
N THR A 12 -11.49 -0.78 -10.83
CA THR A 12 -11.29 -0.33 -9.46
C THR A 12 -11.83 -1.37 -8.51
N TYR A 13 -11.04 -1.73 -7.50
CA TYR A 13 -11.55 -2.48 -6.36
C TYR A 13 -11.94 -1.49 -5.26
N MET A 14 -13.21 -1.50 -4.86
CA MET A 14 -13.68 -0.70 -3.74
C MET A 14 -13.50 -1.49 -2.44
N LEU A 15 -12.68 -0.96 -1.53
CA LEU A 15 -12.49 -1.49 -0.19
C LEU A 15 -13.46 -0.80 0.77
N GLY A 16 -14.40 -1.54 1.35
CA GLY A 16 -15.19 -1.07 2.48
C GLY A 16 -14.39 -1.12 3.78
N VAL A 17 -14.39 -0.03 4.55
CA VAL A 17 -13.83 0.02 5.90
C VAL A 17 -14.91 0.44 6.89
N ASP A 18 -15.22 -0.47 7.79
CA ASP A 18 -16.23 -0.31 8.83
C ASP A 18 -15.76 0.64 9.93
N TYR A 19 -16.73 1.22 10.64
CA TYR A 19 -16.47 2.16 11.72
C TYR A 19 -15.72 1.51 12.91
N ASP A 20 -15.93 0.22 13.17
CA ASP A 20 -15.31 -0.53 14.26
C ASP A 20 -13.92 -1.09 13.94
N GLY A 21 -13.39 -0.78 12.74
CA GLY A 21 -12.06 -1.18 12.31
C GLY A 21 -12.02 -2.45 11.46
N GLY A 22 -13.16 -3.06 11.17
CA GLY A 22 -13.26 -4.11 10.14
C GLY A 22 -13.04 -3.55 8.73
N ASN A 23 -12.61 -4.41 7.81
CA ASN A 23 -12.55 -4.09 6.38
C ASN A 23 -13.01 -5.27 5.52
N ASP A 24 -13.45 -4.98 4.30
CA ASP A 24 -13.73 -6.01 3.32
C ASP A 24 -12.45 -6.73 2.88
N MET A 25 -12.52 -8.04 2.72
CA MET A 25 -11.42 -8.88 2.25
C MET A 25 -11.93 -9.90 1.23
N LEU A 26 -11.22 -10.05 0.11
CA LEU A 26 -11.48 -11.12 -0.85
C LEU A 26 -10.49 -12.27 -0.69
N LYS A 27 -11.02 -13.49 -0.58
CA LYS A 27 -10.22 -14.72 -0.53
C LYS A 27 -10.17 -15.43 -1.88
N PHE A 28 -8.96 -15.80 -2.29
CA PHE A 28 -8.63 -16.54 -3.50
C PHE A 28 -7.98 -17.89 -3.15
N TYR A 29 -8.54 -18.98 -3.65
CA TYR A 29 -7.94 -20.32 -3.45
C TYR A 29 -6.67 -20.54 -4.29
N GLY A 30 -6.49 -19.74 -5.33
CA GLY A 30 -5.29 -19.64 -6.14
C GLY A 30 -4.55 -18.34 -5.80
N GLY A 31 -4.45 -17.42 -6.76
CA GLY A 31 -3.69 -16.17 -6.61
C GLY A 31 -4.27 -14.98 -7.38
N VAL A 32 -3.59 -13.85 -7.30
CA VAL A 32 -3.94 -12.59 -7.96
C VAL A 32 -2.86 -12.24 -8.97
N TYR A 33 -3.21 -12.13 -10.25
CA TYR A 33 -2.25 -11.99 -11.34
C TYR A 33 -2.57 -10.82 -12.26
N LYS A 34 -1.52 -10.32 -12.91
CA LYS A 34 -1.59 -9.36 -14.00
C LYS A 34 -2.38 -9.96 -15.16
N GLY A 35 -3.43 -9.26 -15.57
CA GLY A 35 -4.28 -9.63 -16.69
C GLY A 35 -3.73 -9.15 -18.03
N GLU A 36 -4.49 -9.41 -19.09
CA GLU A 36 -4.16 -8.97 -20.44
C GLU A 36 -4.02 -7.43 -20.50
N GLY A 37 -2.99 -6.96 -21.21
CA GLY A 37 -2.73 -5.54 -21.40
C GLY A 37 -1.99 -4.85 -20.25
N TRP A 38 -1.56 -5.59 -19.22
CA TRP A 38 -0.71 -5.04 -18.17
C TRP A 38 0.65 -4.59 -18.71
N ILE A 39 1.11 -3.42 -18.28
CA ILE A 39 2.41 -2.85 -18.64
C ILE A 39 3.15 -2.49 -17.33
N ASP A 40 4.22 -3.21 -17.02
CA ASP A 40 5.01 -2.97 -15.81
C ASP A 40 5.55 -1.54 -15.74
N GLY A 41 5.44 -0.93 -14.56
CA GLY A 41 5.84 0.46 -14.32
C GLY A 41 4.87 1.51 -14.88
N VAL A 42 3.80 1.12 -15.58
CA VAL A 42 2.79 2.03 -16.13
C VAL A 42 1.39 1.73 -15.58
N SER A 43 0.97 0.47 -15.67
CA SER A 43 -0.31 0.01 -15.14
C SER A 43 -0.30 0.06 -13.61
N LYS A 44 -1.46 0.36 -13.02
CA LYS A 44 -1.70 0.30 -11.58
C LYS A 44 -2.99 -0.45 -11.28
N PHE A 45 -2.96 -1.23 -10.20
CA PHE A 45 -4.16 -1.76 -9.59
C PHE A 45 -4.71 -0.69 -8.64
N TYR A 46 -5.84 -0.09 -9.00
CA TYR A 46 -6.45 0.96 -8.19
C TYR A 46 -7.40 0.36 -7.15
N ILE A 47 -7.14 0.66 -5.88
CA ILE A 47 -7.97 0.36 -4.74
C ILE A 47 -8.57 1.67 -4.23
N GLU A 48 -9.89 1.78 -4.29
CA GLU A 48 -10.63 2.92 -3.75
C GLU A 48 -11.12 2.57 -2.34
N VAL A 49 -10.59 3.24 -1.32
CA VAL A 49 -11.05 3.03 0.05
C VAL A 49 -12.30 3.87 0.33
N SER A 50 -13.35 3.19 0.78
CA SER A 50 -14.63 3.78 1.17
C SER A 50 -14.87 3.56 2.68
N GLY A 51 -15.64 4.45 3.31
CA GLY A 51 -15.90 4.38 4.75
C GLY A 51 -14.82 5.05 5.60
N THR A 52 -14.48 4.44 6.74
CA THR A 52 -13.67 5.09 7.81
C THR A 52 -12.16 4.90 7.57
N LYS A 53 -11.57 5.69 6.66
CA LYS A 53 -10.14 5.60 6.30
C LYS A 53 -9.18 5.76 7.49
N ASP A 54 -9.56 6.51 8.52
CA ASP A 54 -8.76 6.70 9.73
C ASP A 54 -8.41 5.38 10.44
N ASN A 55 -9.25 4.34 10.30
CA ASN A 55 -8.99 3.02 10.88
C ASN A 55 -7.83 2.27 10.21
N LEU A 56 -7.34 2.76 9.07
CA LEU A 56 -6.19 2.22 8.36
C LEU A 56 -4.90 3.00 8.62
N VAL A 57 -4.93 4.08 9.42
CA VAL A 57 -3.73 4.85 9.75
C VAL A 57 -2.84 4.05 10.68
N ASP A 58 -1.62 3.78 10.23
CA ASP A 58 -0.62 2.95 10.89
C ASP A 58 -1.15 1.57 11.34
N ASN A 59 -2.19 1.09 10.65
CA ASN A 59 -2.88 -0.16 10.95
C ASN A 59 -3.09 -0.95 9.66
N TRP A 60 -2.51 -2.14 9.60
CA TRP A 60 -2.55 -3.00 8.42
C TRP A 60 -3.91 -3.68 8.26
N ALA A 61 -4.56 -3.44 7.12
CA ALA A 61 -5.73 -4.17 6.67
C ALA A 61 -5.35 -5.23 5.63
N HIS A 62 -5.89 -6.43 5.79
CA HIS A 62 -5.74 -7.54 4.85
C HIS A 62 -6.81 -7.39 3.76
N ILE A 63 -6.38 -7.18 2.52
CA ILE A 63 -7.27 -6.80 1.42
C ILE A 63 -7.60 -8.00 0.54
N PHE A 64 -6.56 -8.73 0.15
CA PHE A 64 -6.68 -9.98 -0.60
C PHE A 64 -5.94 -11.08 0.15
N GLU A 65 -6.62 -12.21 0.35
CA GLU A 65 -6.03 -13.43 0.90
C GLU A 65 -5.86 -14.44 -0.23
N TRP A 66 -4.70 -15.11 -0.29
CA TRP A 66 -4.47 -16.22 -1.23
C TRP A 66 -3.96 -17.47 -0.51
N ASP A 67 -4.42 -18.64 -0.97
CA ASP A 67 -4.03 -19.93 -0.38
C ASP A 67 -2.85 -20.60 -1.13
N ASN A 68 -2.56 -20.20 -2.37
CA ASN A 68 -1.57 -20.88 -3.20
C ASN A 68 -0.15 -20.33 -2.99
N THR A 69 0.56 -20.89 -2.01
CA THR A 69 1.94 -20.51 -1.66
C THR A 69 3.00 -20.70 -2.73
N SER A 70 2.67 -21.36 -3.84
CA SER A 70 3.63 -21.62 -4.93
C SER A 70 3.56 -20.60 -6.05
N ASN A 71 2.45 -19.88 -6.21
CA ASN A 71 2.24 -18.87 -7.25
C ASN A 71 1.21 -17.85 -6.77
N GLU A 72 1.53 -17.11 -5.72
CA GLU A 72 0.59 -16.23 -5.03
C GLU A 72 0.17 -15.01 -5.86
N THR A 73 1.16 -14.35 -6.47
CA THR A 73 0.99 -13.13 -7.27
C THR A 73 2.22 -12.84 -8.12
N ASP A 74 2.02 -12.15 -9.25
CA ASP A 74 3.08 -11.58 -10.10
C ASP A 74 3.15 -10.04 -10.02
N PHE A 75 2.41 -9.45 -9.08
CA PHE A 75 2.49 -8.04 -8.72
C PHE A 75 3.63 -7.73 -7.76
N GLU A 76 4.14 -6.51 -7.86
CA GLU A 76 4.95 -5.90 -6.81
C GLU A 76 4.08 -4.95 -5.97
N ALA A 77 4.49 -4.66 -4.73
CA ALA A 77 3.75 -3.70 -3.88
C ALA A 77 3.59 -2.33 -4.57
N SER A 78 4.56 -1.95 -5.41
CA SER A 78 4.51 -0.70 -6.17
C SER A 78 3.44 -0.69 -7.27
N ASP A 79 2.92 -1.84 -7.69
CA ASP A 79 1.88 -1.95 -8.71
C ASP A 79 0.49 -1.55 -8.19
N PHE A 80 0.33 -1.43 -6.87
CA PHE A 80 -0.91 -1.02 -6.22
C PHE A 80 -0.93 0.48 -5.94
N TYR A 81 -2.13 1.05 -5.99
CA TYR A 81 -2.35 2.47 -5.74
C TYR A 81 -3.69 2.67 -5.04
N SER A 82 -3.71 3.60 -4.10
CA SER A 82 -4.93 4.20 -3.54
C SER A 82 -4.70 5.71 -3.44
N GLU A 83 -5.78 6.48 -3.51
CA GLU A 83 -5.70 7.93 -3.34
C GLU A 83 -5.24 8.27 -1.92
N ASP A 84 -4.40 9.31 -1.84
CA ASP A 84 -4.04 9.95 -0.59
C ASP A 84 -5.29 10.52 0.09
N PHE A 85 -5.26 10.59 1.41
CA PHE A 85 -6.27 11.34 2.16
C PHE A 85 -5.60 12.17 3.24
N ASN A 86 -5.97 13.45 3.32
CA ASN A 86 -5.32 14.42 4.20
C ASN A 86 -3.79 14.42 3.99
N GLU A 87 -3.02 14.14 5.04
CA GLU A 87 -1.55 14.03 5.08
C GLU A 87 -1.04 12.59 4.96
N TYR A 88 -1.93 11.63 4.71
CA TYR A 88 -1.62 10.21 4.67
C TYR A 88 -1.59 9.66 3.25
N SER A 89 -0.60 8.82 2.97
CA SER A 89 -0.48 8.05 1.73
C SER A 89 -0.59 6.56 2.00
N ALA A 90 -1.16 5.85 1.02
CA ALA A 90 -1.30 4.40 1.08
C ALA A 90 0.07 3.72 0.94
N ILE A 91 0.33 2.75 1.80
CA ILE A 91 1.44 1.82 1.67
C ILE A 91 0.87 0.42 1.51
N PHE A 92 1.44 -0.30 0.56
CA PHE A 92 1.12 -1.69 0.29
C PHE A 92 2.28 -2.58 0.69
N LYS A 93 1.95 -3.78 1.16
CA LYS A 93 2.90 -4.88 1.31
C LYS A 93 2.26 -6.15 0.79
N ILE A 94 3.10 -7.02 0.23
CA ILE A 94 2.73 -8.35 -0.19
C ILE A 94 3.42 -9.29 0.79
N GLU A 95 2.65 -10.15 1.44
CA GLU A 95 3.11 -11.22 2.31
C GLU A 95 2.64 -12.57 1.76
N ASP A 96 3.17 -13.66 2.31
CA ASP A 96 2.86 -15.03 1.87
C ASP A 96 1.34 -15.35 1.90
N ASP A 97 0.58 -14.62 2.71
CA ASP A 97 -0.86 -14.80 2.90
C ASP A 97 -1.71 -13.78 2.15
N GLY A 98 -1.13 -12.75 1.52
CA GLY A 98 -1.95 -11.73 0.89
C GLY A 98 -1.35 -10.36 0.61
N LEU A 99 -2.24 -9.52 0.07
CA LEU A 99 -2.03 -8.10 -0.10
C LEU A 99 -2.57 -7.38 1.13
N TRP A 100 -1.71 -6.57 1.72
CA TRP A 100 -2.05 -5.73 2.85
C TRP A 100 -1.86 -4.26 2.51
N MET A 101 -2.67 -3.41 3.12
CA MET A 101 -2.64 -1.97 2.94
C MET A 101 -2.77 -1.25 4.29
N MET A 102 -2.07 -0.13 4.43
CA MET A 102 -2.32 0.85 5.48
C MET A 102 -2.11 2.25 4.93
N TYR A 103 -2.42 3.26 5.73
CA TYR A 103 -2.06 4.64 5.47
C TYR A 103 -1.02 5.10 6.47
N THR A 104 -0.04 5.89 6.04
CA THR A 104 0.95 6.50 6.94
C THR A 104 1.22 7.94 6.55
N GLU A 105 1.64 8.73 7.54
CA GLU A 105 1.87 10.16 7.36
C GLU A 105 3.03 10.38 6.39
N VAL A 106 2.82 11.22 5.37
CA VAL A 106 3.89 11.67 4.49
C VAL A 106 4.55 12.87 5.15
N PRO A 107 5.83 12.78 5.56
CA PRO A 107 6.47 13.90 6.22
C PRO A 107 6.44 15.13 5.32
N GLU A 108 5.96 16.26 5.84
CA GLU A 108 5.92 17.49 5.07
C GLU A 108 7.32 17.89 4.59
N PRO A 109 7.43 18.61 3.44
CA PRO A 109 8.71 19.08 2.93
C PRO A 109 9.56 19.85 3.96
N ALA A 110 8.91 20.56 4.89
CA ALA A 110 9.57 21.28 5.98
C ALA A 110 10.26 20.33 6.98
N ALA A 111 9.67 19.18 7.28
CA ALA A 111 10.26 18.17 8.16
C ALA A 111 11.54 17.58 7.54
N PHE A 112 11.50 17.28 6.23
CA PHE A 112 12.70 16.88 5.49
C PHE A 112 13.78 17.98 5.53
N ALA A 113 13.41 19.24 5.26
CA ALA A 113 14.35 20.36 5.29
C ALA A 113 14.97 20.57 6.69
N ALA A 114 14.21 20.37 7.77
CA ALA A 114 14.70 20.46 9.13
C ALA A 114 15.73 19.36 9.46
N ILE A 115 15.49 18.13 9.02
CA ILE A 115 16.44 17.01 9.18
C ILE A 115 17.75 17.31 8.45
N PHE A 116 17.67 17.72 7.18
CA PHE A 116 18.87 18.09 6.41
C PHE A 116 19.57 19.32 6.99
N GLY A 117 18.83 20.31 7.46
CA GLY A 117 19.37 21.50 8.13
C GLY A 117 20.08 21.17 9.43
N ALA A 118 19.53 20.28 10.26
CA ALA A 118 20.14 19.82 11.50
C ALA A 118 21.44 19.03 11.22
N LEU A 119 21.44 18.13 10.23
CA LEU A 119 22.63 17.41 9.80
C LEU A 119 23.73 18.35 9.29
N ALA A 120 23.36 19.35 8.48
CA ALA A 120 24.30 20.36 8.00
C ALA A 120 24.91 21.17 9.15
N LEU A 121 24.11 21.56 10.14
CA LEU A 121 24.57 22.29 11.33
C LEU A 121 25.51 21.43 12.19
N ALA A 122 25.18 20.15 12.39
CA ALA A 122 26.02 19.21 13.14
C ALA A 122 27.39 19.01 12.46
N LEU A 123 27.42 18.84 11.14
CA LEU A 123 28.65 18.73 10.36
C LEU A 123 29.49 20.02 10.41
N ALA A 124 28.85 21.18 10.30
CA ALA A 124 29.52 22.47 10.41
C ALA A 124 30.15 22.67 11.80
N ALA A 125 29.43 22.32 12.87
CA ALA A 125 29.93 22.37 14.25
C ALA A 125 31.08 21.37 14.48
N ALA A 126 30.99 20.16 13.92
CA ALA A 126 32.06 19.16 14.01
C ALA A 126 33.34 19.62 13.28
N LYS A 127 33.22 20.26 12.10
CA LYS A 127 34.36 20.86 11.39
C LYS A 127 35.00 22.02 12.16
N ARG A 128 34.23 22.80 12.91
CA ARG A 128 34.73 23.93 13.71
C ARG A 128 35.50 23.52 14.96
N ARG A 129 35.35 22.27 15.40
CA ARG A 129 36.02 21.70 16.58
C ARG A 129 37.28 20.88 16.23
N LYS A 130 37.58 20.68 14.95
CA LYS A 130 38.88 20.21 14.45
C LYS A 130 39.75 21.41 14.10
#